data_AF-A0AAV9QUC4-F1
#
_entry.id   AF-A0AAV9QUC4-F1
#
_cell.length_a   1.000
_cell.length_b   1.000
_cell.length_c   1.000
_cell.angle_alpha   90.00
_cell.angle_beta   90.00
_cell.angle_gamma   90.00
#
_symmetry.space_group_name_H-M   'P 1'
#
loop_
_entity.id
_entity.type
_entity.pdbx_description
1 polymer ?
#
loop_
_entity_poly.entity_id
_entity_poly.type
_entity_poly.pdbx_seq_one_letter_code
_entity_poly.pdbx_strand_id
1 'polypeptide(L)'
;GCSWSVIFVDLDAHNRNRQTLCSLLPRESRSHNTDAALLPTISYPAFAVDDDALYSQTLDKIVRKLRGKYGFKRFLRDGYRTANEDKNRLYYKPAEMKTWDEGTVTAMLRTYHNLWKT
;
A
#
# COMPACT_ATOMS: atom_id res chain seq x y z
N GLY A 1 8.59 1.78 -38.03
CA GLY A 1 9.78 1.11 -37.50
C GLY A 1 9.90 1.47 -36.04
N CYS A 2 10.08 0.50 -35.15
CA CYS A 2 10.32 0.77 -33.74
C CYS A 2 11.81 1.02 -33.53
N SER A 3 12.16 2.27 -33.21
CA SER A 3 13.47 2.62 -32.69
C SER A 3 13.65 1.97 -31.32
N TRP A 4 14.62 1.08 -31.18
CA TRP A 4 15.00 0.54 -29.87
C TRP A 4 15.54 1.66 -28.98
N SER A 5 15.11 1.69 -27.72
CA SER A 5 15.70 2.53 -26.69
C SER A 5 16.67 1.69 -25.88
N VAL A 6 17.93 2.12 -25.80
CA VAL A 6 18.96 1.46 -24.98
C VAL A 6 19.06 2.22 -23.66
N ILE A 7 18.88 1.50 -22.55
CA ILE A 7 19.08 2.06 -21.20
C ILE A 7 20.41 1.52 -20.70
N PHE A 8 21.36 2.41 -20.42
CA PHE A 8 22.61 2.04 -19.78
C PHE A 8 22.40 2.01 -18.27
N VAL A 9 22.68 0.86 -17.65
CA VAL A 9 22.55 0.65 -16.21
C VAL A 9 23.80 -0.04 -15.70
N ASP A 10 24.33 0.46 -14.58
CA ASP A 10 25.37 -0.23 -13.81
C ASP A 10 24.79 -1.53 -13.23
N LEU A 11 25.36 -2.68 -13.64
CA LEU A 11 24.90 -4.01 -13.22
C LEU A 11 24.98 -4.20 -11.70
N ASP A 12 26.00 -3.61 -11.05
CA ASP A 12 26.17 -3.69 -9.60
C ASP A 12 25.11 -2.84 -8.88
N ALA A 13 24.76 -1.69 -9.44
CA ALA A 13 23.65 -0.88 -8.92
C ALA A 13 22.31 -1.60 -9.07
N HIS A 14 22.05 -2.24 -10.21
CA HIS A 14 20.83 -3.03 -10.43
C HIS A 14 20.69 -4.16 -9.39
N ASN A 15 21.74 -4.95 -9.20
CA ASN A 15 21.74 -6.06 -8.24
C ASN A 15 21.54 -5.59 -6.80
N ARG A 16 22.18 -4.48 -6.39
CA ARG A 16 22.00 -3.88 -5.07
C ARG A 16 20.56 -3.40 -4.84
N ASN A 17 19.96 -2.76 -5.84
CA ASN A 17 18.58 -2.28 -5.77
C ASN A 17 17.60 -3.46 -5.65
N ARG A 18 17.80 -4.52 -6.44
CA ARG A 18 17.00 -5.75 -6.35
C ARG A 18 17.09 -6.38 -4.96
N GLN A 19 18.31 -6.56 -4.43
CA GLN A 19 18.50 -7.14 -3.09
C GLN A 19 17.84 -6.29 -2.01
N THR A 20 17.97 -4.96 -2.11
CA THR A 20 17.35 -4.03 -1.16
C THR A 20 15.83 -4.15 -1.22
N LEU A 21 15.22 -4.15 -2.40
CA LEU A 21 13.78 -4.33 -2.57
C LEU A 21 13.31 -5.66 -1.96
N CYS A 22 13.97 -6.77 -2.33
CA CYS A 22 13.61 -8.09 -1.81
C CYS A 22 13.73 -8.19 -0.29
N SER A 23 14.71 -7.50 0.31
CA SER A 23 14.89 -7.46 1.77
C SER A 23 13.83 -6.64 2.51
N LEU A 24 13.21 -5.67 1.83
CA LEU A 24 12.16 -4.82 2.41
C LEU A 24 10.80 -5.50 2.34
N LEU A 25 10.52 -6.20 1.24
CA LEU A 25 9.24 -6.87 1.04
C LEU A 25 8.98 -7.92 2.13
N PRO A 26 7.72 -8.04 2.61
CA PRO A 26 6.50 -7.44 2.08
C PRO A 26 6.14 -6.08 2.71
N ARG A 27 7.12 -5.33 3.23
CA ARG A 27 6.93 -3.96 3.75
C ARG A 27 7.40 -2.94 2.71
N GLU A 28 6.86 -1.73 2.80
CA GLU A 28 7.32 -0.61 1.96
C GLU A 28 8.70 -0.12 2.42
N SER A 29 8.92 -0.01 3.72
CA SER A 29 10.20 0.43 4.30
C SER A 29 10.41 -0.10 5.72
N ARG A 30 11.54 0.28 6.34
CA ARG A 30 11.85 -0.13 7.72
C ARG A 30 10.94 0.53 8.76
N SER A 31 10.41 1.71 8.48
CA SER A 31 9.51 2.46 9.37
C SER A 31 8.04 2.28 9.01
N HIS A 32 7.70 2.07 7.73
CA HIS A 32 6.33 1.78 7.32
C HIS A 32 6.05 0.29 7.19
N ASN A 33 4.77 -0.07 7.28
CA ASN A 33 4.34 -1.45 7.08
C ASN A 33 4.04 -1.68 5.59
N THR A 34 3.17 -2.62 5.29
CA THR A 34 2.66 -2.87 3.94
C THR A 34 1.76 -1.71 3.47
N ASP A 35 1.98 -1.28 2.23
CA ASP A 35 1.27 -0.22 1.53
C ASP A 35 0.71 -0.77 0.20
N ALA A 36 -0.43 -0.24 -0.26
CA ALA A 36 -1.00 -0.55 -1.57
C ALA A 36 -0.15 -0.02 -2.73
N ALA A 37 0.70 0.98 -2.48
CA ALA A 37 1.71 1.45 -3.43
C ALA A 37 2.70 0.35 -3.85
N LEU A 38 2.80 -0.75 -3.10
CA LEU A 38 3.58 -1.92 -3.50
C LEU A 38 2.97 -2.69 -4.67
N LEU A 39 1.65 -2.60 -4.91
CA LEU A 39 0.99 -3.29 -6.03
C LEU A 39 1.61 -2.95 -7.38
N PRO A 40 1.72 -1.67 -7.81
CA PRO A 40 2.34 -1.33 -9.08
C PRO A 40 3.85 -1.64 -9.12
N THR A 41 4.51 -1.73 -7.96
CA THR A 41 5.94 -2.10 -7.86
C THR A 41 6.16 -3.58 -8.15
N ILE A 42 5.35 -4.46 -7.54
CA ILE A 42 5.48 -5.91 -7.72
C ILE A 42 4.75 -6.43 -8.96
N SER A 43 3.82 -5.64 -9.53
CA SER A 43 3.00 -6.02 -10.68
C SER A 43 3.07 -4.97 -11.78
N TYR A 44 2.06 -4.92 -12.66
CA TYR A 44 2.01 -3.93 -13.74
C TYR A 44 1.94 -2.50 -13.15
N PRO A 45 2.79 -1.56 -13.62
CA PRO A 45 3.68 -1.66 -14.77
C PRO A 45 5.15 -2.02 -14.46
N ALA A 46 5.58 -2.10 -13.19
CA ALA A 46 7.01 -2.14 -12.87
C ALA A 46 7.63 -3.54 -12.88
N PHE A 47 6.90 -4.58 -12.44
CA PHE A 47 7.38 -5.97 -12.37
C PHE A 47 8.77 -6.11 -11.70
N ALA A 48 9.01 -5.37 -10.62
CA ALA A 48 10.33 -5.25 -10.01
C ALA A 48 10.75 -6.49 -9.17
N VAL A 49 9.86 -7.47 -9.01
CA VAL A 49 10.08 -8.69 -8.25
C VAL A 49 10.04 -9.88 -9.19
N ASP A 50 11.08 -10.68 -9.17
CA ASP A 50 11.28 -11.87 -10.00
C ASP A 50 11.10 -13.20 -9.24
N ASP A 51 11.09 -13.17 -7.91
CA ASP A 51 10.80 -14.34 -7.07
C ASP A 51 9.29 -14.48 -6.84
N ASP A 52 8.70 -15.54 -7.41
CA ASP A 52 7.27 -15.86 -7.32
C ASP A 52 6.79 -16.09 -5.88
N ALA A 53 7.63 -16.65 -5.01
CA ALA A 53 7.27 -16.89 -3.62
C ALA A 53 7.17 -15.56 -2.85
N LEU A 54 8.14 -14.67 -3.05
CA LEU A 54 8.15 -13.34 -2.45
C LEU A 54 7.02 -12.46 -3.01
N TYR A 55 6.76 -12.55 -4.32
CA TYR A 55 5.62 -11.90 -4.97
C TYR A 55 4.30 -12.32 -4.32
N SER A 56 4.06 -13.63 -4.24
CA SER A 56 2.81 -14.19 -3.69
C SER A 56 2.63 -13.81 -2.22
N GLN A 57 3.69 -13.92 -1.42
CA GLN A 57 3.68 -13.51 -0.02
C GLN A 57 3.35 -12.02 0.15
N THR A 58 3.93 -11.17 -0.70
CA THR A 58 3.68 -9.72 -0.66
C THR A 58 2.25 -9.39 -1.06
N LEU A 59 1.77 -9.97 -2.17
CA LEU A 59 0.42 -9.78 -2.65
C LEU A 59 -0.62 -10.24 -1.63
N ASP A 60 -0.43 -11.42 -1.04
CA ASP A 60 -1.32 -11.96 -0.01
C ASP A 60 -1.37 -11.06 1.22
N LYS A 61 -0.22 -10.51 1.64
CA LYS A 61 -0.18 -9.57 2.76
C LYS A 61 -0.93 -8.28 2.44
N ILE A 62 -0.76 -7.72 1.24
CA ILE A 62 -1.50 -6.53 0.78
C ILE A 62 -3.00 -6.81 0.77
N VAL A 63 -3.43 -7.91 0.16
CA VAL A 63 -4.84 -8.30 0.07
C VAL A 63 -5.43 -8.52 1.46
N ARG A 64 -4.75 -9.26 2.33
CA ARG A 64 -5.24 -9.55 3.67
C ARG A 64 -5.38 -8.29 4.53
N LYS A 65 -4.47 -7.34 4.42
CA LYS A 65 -4.40 -6.16 5.31
C LYS A 65 -5.10 -4.92 4.79
N LEU A 66 -5.08 -4.71 3.48
CA LEU A 66 -5.52 -3.46 2.88
C LEU A 66 -6.83 -3.59 2.12
N ARG A 67 -7.26 -4.80 1.72
CA ARG A 67 -8.55 -4.99 1.05
C ARG A 67 -9.72 -4.61 1.98
N GLY A 68 -10.62 -3.80 1.46
CA GLY A 68 -11.90 -3.44 2.06
C GLY A 68 -13.06 -3.61 1.08
N LYS A 69 -14.26 -3.21 1.51
CA LYS A 69 -15.49 -3.36 0.71
C LYS A 69 -15.47 -2.56 -0.61
N TYR A 70 -14.78 -1.43 -0.64
CA TYR A 70 -14.77 -0.49 -1.77
C TYR A 70 -13.40 -0.35 -2.45
N GLY A 71 -12.52 -1.35 -2.28
CA GLY A 71 -11.15 -1.32 -2.81
C GLY A 71 -10.11 -1.47 -1.72
N PHE A 72 -8.90 -0.96 -1.96
CA PHE A 72 -7.76 -1.08 -1.04
C PHE A 72 -7.56 0.22 -0.25
N LYS A 73 -7.26 0.08 1.05
CA LYS A 73 -6.68 1.15 1.86
C LYS A 73 -5.29 1.48 1.32
N ARG A 74 -4.86 2.74 1.41
CA ARG A 74 -3.51 3.13 0.96
C ARG A 74 -2.46 2.46 1.84
N PHE A 75 -2.55 2.65 3.15
CA PHE A 75 -1.70 2.01 4.14
C PHE A 75 -2.50 1.64 5.39
N LEU A 76 -1.88 0.92 6.31
CA LEU A 76 -2.51 0.59 7.60
C LEU A 76 -2.80 1.86 8.40
N ARG A 77 -3.96 1.91 9.06
CA ARG A 77 -4.40 3.09 9.83
C ARG A 77 -4.55 4.35 8.97
N ASP A 78 -4.95 4.17 7.71
CA ASP A 78 -5.34 5.28 6.85
C ASP A 78 -6.72 5.83 7.28
N GLY A 79 -6.74 7.09 7.69
CA GLY A 79 -7.96 7.83 8.04
C GLY A 79 -8.68 8.44 6.85
N TYR A 80 -8.14 8.35 5.63
CA TYR A 80 -8.64 9.10 4.49
C TYR A 80 -10.04 8.68 4.07
N ARG A 81 -10.91 9.69 3.90
CA ARG A 81 -12.34 9.59 3.63
C ARG A 81 -13.09 8.71 4.63
N THR A 82 -12.59 8.61 5.85
CA THR A 82 -13.29 7.94 6.95
C THR A 82 -14.09 8.94 7.77
N ALA A 83 -15.06 8.46 8.56
CA ALA A 83 -15.86 9.31 9.43
C ALA A 83 -15.03 10.09 10.47
N ASN A 84 -13.84 9.60 10.80
CA ASN A 84 -12.91 10.23 11.74
C ASN A 84 -12.07 11.34 11.10
N GLU A 85 -12.08 11.47 9.77
CA GLU A 85 -11.32 12.51 9.08
C GLU A 85 -12.06 13.86 9.16
N ASP A 86 -11.36 14.86 9.69
CA ASP A 86 -11.79 16.25 9.63
C ASP A 86 -11.54 16.81 8.23
N LYS A 87 -12.61 16.88 7.43
CA LYS A 87 -12.56 17.33 6.01
C LYS A 87 -12.05 18.77 5.84
N ASN A 88 -12.07 19.58 6.90
CA ASN A 88 -11.63 20.97 6.84
C ASN A 88 -10.13 21.12 7.12
N ARG A 89 -9.42 20.02 7.41
CA ARG A 89 -8.01 20.04 7.81
C ARG A 89 -7.13 19.25 6.82
N LEU A 90 -6.01 19.87 6.43
CA LEU A 90 -5.05 19.30 5.48
C LEU A 90 -4.17 18.17 6.05
N TYR A 91 -3.95 18.15 7.37
CA TYR A 91 -3.04 17.21 8.03
C TYR A 91 -3.67 16.58 9.26
N TYR A 92 -3.29 15.34 9.57
CA TYR A 92 -3.72 14.66 10.79
C TYR A 92 -2.99 15.22 12.02
N LYS A 93 -3.66 15.23 13.18
CA LYS A 93 -3.01 15.61 14.42
C LYS A 93 -2.03 14.52 14.86
N PRO A 94 -0.95 14.89 15.58
CA PRO A 94 -0.10 13.91 16.25
C PRO A 94 -0.96 12.95 17.08
N ALA A 95 -0.72 11.64 16.90
CA ALA A 95 -1.44 10.53 17.54
C ALA A 95 -2.84 10.15 17.02
N GLU A 96 -3.44 10.86 16.05
CA GLU A 96 -4.73 10.45 15.47
C GLU A 96 -4.64 9.11 14.73
N MET A 97 -3.53 8.83 14.06
CA MET A 97 -3.32 7.53 13.41
C MET A 97 -3.38 6.35 14.40
N LYS A 98 -3.04 6.57 15.69
CA LYS A 98 -3.06 5.50 16.69
C LYS A 98 -4.48 5.06 17.05
N THR A 99 -5.48 5.92 16.89
CA THR A 99 -6.88 5.60 17.23
C THR A 99 -7.58 4.85 16.09
N TRP A 100 -6.97 4.79 14.91
CA TRP A 100 -7.53 4.17 13.70
C TRP A 100 -7.07 2.73 13.55
N ASP A 101 -7.43 1.87 14.50
CA ASP A 101 -7.18 0.44 14.39
C ASP A 101 -8.09 -0.25 13.36
N GLU A 102 -7.65 -1.42 12.88
CA GLU A 102 -8.21 -2.17 11.74
C GLU A 102 -9.74 -2.42 11.87
N GLY A 103 -10.23 -2.63 13.10
CA GLY A 103 -11.64 -2.88 13.39
C GLY A 103 -12.50 -1.61 13.44
N THR A 104 -11.97 -0.52 13.96
CA THR A 104 -12.75 0.69 14.27
C THR A 104 -13.13 1.44 13.01
N VAL A 105 -12.21 1.59 12.06
CA VAL A 105 -12.46 2.28 10.78
C VAL A 105 -13.46 1.51 9.92
N THR A 106 -13.34 0.18 9.88
CA THR A 106 -14.22 -0.70 9.10
C THR A 106 -15.64 -0.74 9.68
N ALA A 107 -15.76 -0.75 11.02
CA ALA A 107 -17.05 -0.67 11.70
C ALA A 107 -17.75 0.68 11.44
N MET A 108 -17.02 1.80 11.45
CA MET A 108 -17.61 3.12 11.22
C MET A 108 -18.13 3.34 9.79
N LEU A 109 -17.39 2.86 8.77
CA LEU A 109 -17.89 2.89 7.38
C LEU A 109 -19.19 2.07 7.24
N ARG A 110 -19.36 1.01 8.04
CA ARG A 110 -20.59 0.21 8.10
C ARG A 110 -21.74 0.99 8.74
N THR A 111 -21.49 1.71 9.84
CA THR A 111 -22.51 2.52 10.54
C THR A 111 -22.97 3.70 9.68
N TYR A 112 -22.05 4.44 9.05
CA TYR A 112 -22.40 5.57 8.18
C TYR A 112 -23.22 5.14 6.96
N HIS A 113 -22.90 3.98 6.36
CA HIS A 113 -23.68 3.46 5.24
C HIS A 113 -25.10 3.05 5.66
N ASN A 114 -25.30 2.53 6.87
CA ASN A 114 -26.64 2.20 7.36
C ASN A 114 -27.47 3.45 7.66
N LEU A 115 -26.83 4.56 8.05
CA LEU A 115 -27.48 5.86 8.28
C LEU A 115 -27.92 6.57 6.99
N TRP A 116 -27.28 6.30 5.86
CA TRP A 116 -27.60 6.91 4.55
C TRP A 116 -28.49 6.02 3.65
N LYS A 117 -28.97 4.88 4.17
CA LYS A 117 -29.89 3.97 3.47
C LYS A 117 -31.31 3.95 4.04
N THR A 118 -31.58 4.78 5.04
CA THR A 118 -32.91 5.19 5.51
C THR A 118 -33.21 6.57 4.96
#